data_AF-A0A8D9PC17-F1
#
_entry.id   AF-A0A8D9PC17-F1
#
_cell.length_a   1.000
_cell.length_b   1.000
_cell.length_c   1.000
_cell.angle_alpha   90.00
_cell.angle_beta   90.00
_cell.angle_gamma   90.00
#
_symmetry.space_group_name_H-M   'P 1'
#
loop_
_entity.id
_entity.type
_entity.pdbx_description
1 polymer ?
#
loop_
_entity_poly.entity_id
_entity_poly.type
_entity_poly.pdbx_seq_one_letter_code
_entity_poly.pdbx_strand_id
1 'polypeptide(L)' 'MITFGSDVADLILQRTLGENTLGLNNSINRMTTGYKVNQAKDNAAGYSIITDLSKKISS' A
#
# COMPACT_ATOMS: atom_id res chain seq x y z
N MET A 1 28.41 -22.73 -11.31
CA MET A 1 27.56 -22.72 -12.52
C MET A 1 26.41 -21.79 -12.23
N ILE A 2 26.38 -20.61 -12.86
CA ILE A 2 25.30 -19.64 -12.74
C ILE A 2 24.32 -19.97 -13.87
N THR A 3 23.17 -20.52 -13.52
CA THR A 3 22.11 -20.84 -14.49
C THR A 3 21.28 -19.58 -14.65
N PHE A 4 21.58 -18.76 -15.66
CA PHE A 4 20.90 -17.48 -15.92
C PHE A 4 19.36 -17.56 -15.90
N GLY A 5 18.78 -18.69 -16.31
CA GLY A 5 17.33 -18.92 -16.22
C GLY A 5 16.79 -19.09 -14.80
N SER A 6 17.58 -19.67 -13.88
CA SER A 6 17.25 -19.84 -12.47
C SER A 6 17.35 -18.52 -11.71
N ASP A 7 18.42 -17.75 -11.92
CA ASP A 7 18.63 -16.49 -11.20
C ASP A 7 17.65 -15.39 -11.64
N VAL A 8 17.29 -15.35 -12.93
CA VAL A 8 16.25 -14.45 -13.44
C VAL A 8 14.85 -14.87 -12.97
N ALA A 9 14.55 -16.18 -12.94
CA ALA A 9 13.29 -16.68 -12.37
C ALA A 9 13.18 -16.34 -10.88
N ASP A 10 14.25 -16.55 -10.11
CA ASP A 10 14.31 -16.20 -8.69
C ASP A 10 14.15 -14.69 -8.48
N LEU A 11 14.75 -13.84 -9.32
CA LEU A 11 14.56 -12.39 -9.25
C LEU A 11 13.10 -11.98 -9.52
N ILE A 12 12.44 -12.63 -10.49
CA ILE A 12 11.02 -12.38 -10.79
C ILE A 12 10.14 -12.82 -9.62
N LEU A 13 10.41 -14.00 -9.04
CA LEU A 13 9.70 -14.49 -7.85
C LEU A 13 9.89 -13.56 -6.66
N GLN A 14 11.12 -13.09 -6.41
CA GLN A 14 11.42 -12.14 -5.35
C GLN A 14 10.69 -10.81 -5.54
N ARG A 15 10.66 -10.26 -6.77
CA ARG A 15 9.90 -9.05 -7.08
C ARG A 15 8.40 -9.26 -6.84
N THR A 16 7.85 -10.36 -7.32
CA THR A 16 6.43 -10.70 -7.19
C THR A 16 6.03 -10.82 -5.71
N LEU A 17 6.83 -11.54 -4.91
CA LEU A 17 6.62 -11.65 -3.47
C LEU A 17 6.73 -10.28 -2.78
N GLY A 18 7.71 -9.45 -3.17
CA GLY A 18 7.88 -8.10 -2.65
C GLY A 18 6.66 -7.20 -2.90
N GLU A 19 6.13 -7.17 -4.14
CA GLU A 19 4.92 -6.43 -4.49
C GLU A 19 3.69 -6.94 -3.71
N ASN A 20 3.55 -8.26 -3.58
CA ASN A 20 2.47 -8.88 -2.80
C ASN A 20 2.55 -8.53 -1.31
N THR A 21 3.75 -8.53 -0.72
CA THR A 21 3.97 -8.12 0.67
C THR A 21 3.59 -6.65 0.88
N LEU A 22 3.94 -5.76 -0.05
CA LEU A 22 3.53 -4.35 0.00
C LEU A 22 2.00 -4.19 -0.09
N GLY A 23 1.35 -4.92 -1.00
CA GLY A 23 -0.11 -4.93 -1.13
C GLY A 23 -0.83 -5.47 0.11
N LEU A 24 -0.31 -6.54 0.69
CA LEU A 24 -0.82 -7.12 1.93
C LEU A 24 -0.69 -6.15 3.11
N ASN A 25 0.48 -5.52 3.28
CA ASN A 25 0.70 -4.54 4.35
C ASN A 25 -0.26 -3.35 4.25
N ASN A 26 -0.53 -2.85 3.04
CA ASN A 26 -1.52 -1.80 2.83
C ASN A 26 -2.94 -2.26 3.18
N SER A 27 -3.29 -3.50 2.84
CA SER A 27 -4.59 -4.09 3.17
C SER A 27 -4.77 -4.25 4.68
N ILE A 28 -3.73 -4.72 5.38
CA ILE A 28 -3.71 -4.81 6.84
C ILE A 28 -3.87 -3.42 7.46
N ASN A 29 -3.14 -2.40 6.98
CA ASN A 29 -3.27 -1.03 7.49
C ASN A 29 -4.71 -0.48 7.35
N ARG A 30 -5.39 -0.76 6.24
CA ARG A 30 -6.81 -0.40 6.05
C ARG A 30 -7.74 -1.19 6.97
N MET A 31 -7.45 -2.45 7.22
CA MET A 31 -8.23 -3.30 8.13
C MET A 31 -8.08 -2.84 9.59
N THR A 32 -6.87 -2.47 10.02
CA THR A 32 -6.62 -2.03 11.41
C THR A 32 -7.19 -0.66 11.72
N THR A 33 -7.15 0.25 10.76
CA THR A 33 -7.68 1.62 10.90
C THR A 33 -9.18 1.71 10.62
N GLY A 34 -9.72 0.78 9.81
CA GLY A 34 -11.09 0.85 9.30
C GLY A 34 -11.30 1.88 8.17
N TYR A 35 -10.25 2.62 7.75
CA TYR A 35 -10.37 3.63 6.71
C TYR A 35 -9.81 3.15 5.37
N LYS A 36 -10.49 3.56 4.30
CA LYS A 36 -10.04 3.32 2.91
C LYS A 36 -8.82 4.17 2.53
N VAL A 37 -8.69 5.36 3.10
CA VAL A 37 -7.57 6.30 2.87
C VAL A 37 -7.00 6.65 4.25
N ASN A 38 -5.77 6.20 4.54
CA ASN A 38 -5.16 6.37 5.86
C ASN A 38 -4.17 7.53 5.94
N GLN A 39 -3.59 7.88 4.80
CA GLN A 39 -2.50 8.85 4.70
C GLN A 39 -2.53 9.50 3.32
N ALA A 40 -1.93 10.68 3.20
CA ALA A 40 -1.91 11.44 1.96
C ALA A 40 -1.26 10.67 0.78
N LYS A 41 -0.29 9.77 1.04
CA LYS A 41 0.32 8.97 -0.04
C LYS A 41 -0.63 7.94 -0.66
N ASP A 42 -1.71 7.56 0.03
CA ASP A 42 -2.70 6.62 -0.49
C ASP A 42 -3.62 7.33 -1.50
N ASN A 43 -4.00 8.57 -1.18
CA ASN A 43 -4.79 9.48 -2.03
C ASN A 43 -4.77 10.90 -1.43
N ALA A 44 -3.91 11.78 -1.94
CA ALA A 44 -3.70 13.11 -1.36
C ALA A 44 -4.98 13.97 -1.41
N ALA A 45 -5.64 14.02 -2.56
CA ALA A 45 -6.88 14.81 -2.74
C ALA A 45 -8.01 14.29 -1.85
N GLY A 46 -8.23 12.97 -1.82
CA GLY A 46 -9.23 12.35 -0.96
C GLY A 46 -8.94 12.58 0.52
N TYR A 47 -7.68 12.47 0.93
CA TYR A 47 -7.26 12.70 2.32
C TYR A 47 -7.50 14.16 2.75
N SER A 48 -7.20 15.15 1.90
CA SER A 48 -7.49 16.56 2.17
C SER A 48 -8.99 16.82 2.35
N ILE A 49 -9.83 16.29 1.46
CA ILE A 49 -11.29 16.45 1.54
C ILE A 49 -11.83 15.84 2.85
N ILE A 50 -11.40 14.61 3.19
CA ILE A 50 -11.81 13.94 4.43
C ILE A 50 -11.40 14.77 5.65
N THR A 51 -10.15 15.26 5.67
CA THR A 51 -9.63 16.06 6.78
C THR A 51 -10.43 17.36 6.96
N ASP A 52 -10.70 18.06 5.87
CA ASP A 52 -11.47 19.32 5.91
C ASP A 52 -12.91 19.08 6.35
N LEU A 53 -13.53 17.98 5.91
CA LEU A 53 -14.87 17.59 6.36
C LEU A 53 -14.87 17.20 7.85
N SER A 54 -13.92 16.39 8.31
CA SER A 54 -13.79 16.04 9.73
C SER A 54 -13.66 17.29 10.60
N LYS A 55 -12.84 18.28 10.20
CA LYS A 55 -12.73 19.56 10.91
C LYS A 55 -14.06 20.32 10.99
N LYS A 56 -14.82 20.36 9.89
CA LYS A 56 -16.14 21.00 9.84
C LYS A 56 -17.17 20.31 10.74
N ILE A 57 -17.11 18.99 10.86
CA ILE A 57 -18.04 18.20 11.69
C ILE A 57 -17.67 18.28 13.17
N SER A 58 -16.38 18.39 13.49
CA SER A 58 -15.89 18.51 14.87
C SER A 58 -15.98 19.93 15.45
N SER A 59 -16.40 20.92 14.64
CA SER A 59 -16.64 22.31 15.07
C SER A 59 -18.09 22.51 15.42
#